data_AF-A0A364L190-F1
#
_entry.id   AF-A0A364L190-F1
#
_cell.length_a   1.000
_cell.length_b   1.000
_cell.length_c   1.000
_cell.angle_alpha   90.00
_cell.angle_beta   90.00
_cell.angle_gamma   90.00
#
_symmetry.space_group_name_H-M   'P 1'
#
loop_
_entity.id
_entity.type
_entity.pdbx_description
1 polymer ?
#
loop_
_entity_poly.entity_id
_entity_poly.type
_entity_poly.pdbx_seq_one_letter_code
_entity_poly.pdbx_strand_id
1 'polypeptide(L)'
;MPRRKALIIGINYYGSEHALKGCINDAYNVRQFLVEERGFSSDQRDMVMLTDEPKHEGTPFYPTGQNLISAFKWLVSYNNPGDSVWLSYSGHGGQVADEYGDRESGFNDTICPVDFERNGQITSSTLHQLIISPMNPYARLTILFDCCHSGSAVELPYTYRPDADGNINMVNNLKEGVNLAMQASNLLQGGFSMDRLDDARSFVAEASTFFHSLHHQPQADEQGLVDEGFHEGWRTEAKDAWMFSGCADDQTSADTSIRGRATGAMSWAFMNVMRENPQQSYLDVLANTRYLIQQHYSQIPQLSVGGEYDLNQPVSF
;
A
#
# COMPACT_ATOMS: atom_id res chain seq x y z
N MET A 1 -17.56 -19.80 -11.09
CA MET A 1 -16.92 -19.70 -9.76
C MET A 1 -16.34 -18.30 -9.65
N PRO A 2 -16.29 -17.70 -8.45
CA PRO A 2 -15.61 -16.43 -8.26
C PRO A 2 -14.12 -16.55 -8.61
N ARG A 3 -13.53 -15.44 -9.03
CA ARG A 3 -12.15 -15.37 -9.51
C ARG A 3 -11.20 -15.07 -8.36
N ARG A 4 -10.01 -15.68 -8.37
CA ARG A 4 -8.89 -15.29 -7.51
C ARG A 4 -7.84 -14.53 -8.31
N LYS A 5 -7.43 -13.36 -7.84
CA LYS A 5 -6.53 -12.43 -8.57
C LYS A 5 -5.54 -11.77 -7.62
N ALA A 6 -4.25 -11.75 -7.95
CA ALA A 6 -3.18 -11.30 -7.05
C ALA A 6 -2.16 -10.38 -7.73
N LEU A 7 -1.79 -9.30 -7.03
CA LEU A 7 -0.58 -8.51 -7.29
C LEU A 7 0.41 -8.69 -6.14
N ILE A 8 1.65 -9.03 -6.48
CA ILE A 8 2.71 -9.34 -5.51
C ILE A 8 3.95 -8.51 -5.87
N ILE A 9 4.41 -7.66 -4.95
CA ILE A 9 5.52 -6.73 -5.17
C ILE A 9 6.60 -7.00 -4.12
N GLY A 10 7.86 -7.15 -4.56
CA GLY A 10 9.02 -7.30 -3.68
C GLY A 10 10.22 -6.56 -4.22
N ILE A 11 10.71 -5.54 -3.50
CA ILE A 11 11.78 -4.64 -3.99
C ILE A 11 13.00 -4.70 -3.06
N ASN A 12 14.14 -5.14 -3.59
CA ASN A 12 15.43 -5.21 -2.90
C ASN A 12 16.32 -3.98 -3.15
N TYR A 13 15.98 -3.09 -4.10
CA TYR A 13 16.72 -1.87 -4.44
C TYR A 13 18.20 -2.14 -4.81
N TYR A 14 18.43 -3.16 -5.64
CA TYR A 14 19.78 -3.64 -5.98
C TYR A 14 20.72 -2.52 -6.47
N GLY A 15 21.90 -2.43 -5.84
CA GLY A 15 22.95 -1.48 -6.23
C GLY A 15 22.80 -0.06 -5.70
N SER A 16 21.70 0.26 -5.00
CA SER A 16 21.52 1.53 -4.29
C SER A 16 22.09 1.49 -2.86
N GLU A 17 22.20 2.65 -2.21
CA GLU A 17 22.47 2.75 -0.76
C GLU A 17 21.30 2.25 0.10
N HIS A 18 20.12 2.07 -0.50
CA HIS A 18 18.89 1.62 0.13
C HIS A 18 18.66 0.09 0.03
N ALA A 19 19.67 -0.69 -0.34
CA ALA A 19 19.52 -2.11 -0.66
C ALA A 19 19.02 -3.00 0.51
N LEU A 20 17.87 -3.65 0.30
CA LEU A 20 17.26 -4.67 1.16
C LEU A 20 17.57 -6.08 0.65
N LYS A 21 17.35 -7.11 1.49
CA LYS A 21 17.69 -8.51 1.14
C LYS A 21 16.50 -9.47 1.17
N GLY A 22 15.42 -9.13 1.88
CA GLY A 22 14.29 -10.04 2.13
C GLY A 22 13.12 -9.93 1.15
N CYS A 23 12.90 -8.76 0.57
CA CYS A 23 11.61 -8.39 -0.03
C CYS A 23 11.22 -9.24 -1.25
N ILE A 24 12.21 -9.64 -2.04
CA ILE A 24 12.00 -10.59 -3.15
C ILE A 24 11.67 -12.01 -2.63
N ASN A 25 12.30 -12.47 -1.53
CA ASN A 25 11.94 -13.75 -0.91
C ASN A 25 10.49 -13.71 -0.39
N ASP A 26 10.05 -12.59 0.19
CA ASP A 26 8.68 -12.43 0.69
C ASP A 26 7.66 -12.54 -0.46
N ALA A 27 7.93 -11.88 -1.58
CA ALA A 27 7.11 -12.01 -2.79
C ALA A 27 7.01 -13.48 -3.27
N TYR A 28 8.12 -14.22 -3.29
CA TYR A 28 8.09 -15.66 -3.62
C TYR A 28 7.36 -16.52 -2.56
N ASN A 29 7.53 -16.22 -1.26
CA ASN A 29 6.87 -16.92 -0.16
C ASN A 29 5.35 -16.72 -0.19
N VAL A 30 4.89 -15.48 -0.40
CA VAL A 30 3.46 -15.13 -0.55
C VAL A 30 2.90 -15.75 -1.84
N ARG A 31 3.63 -15.69 -2.96
CA ARG A 31 3.24 -16.39 -4.18
C ARG A 31 3.03 -17.89 -3.96
N GLN A 32 3.92 -18.55 -3.23
CA GLN A 32 3.80 -19.97 -2.91
C GLN A 32 2.55 -20.23 -2.06
N PHE A 33 2.37 -19.50 -0.96
CA PHE A 33 1.21 -19.58 -0.07
C PHE A 33 -0.12 -19.43 -0.82
N LEU A 34 -0.23 -18.44 -1.71
CA LEU A 34 -1.46 -18.19 -2.47
C LEU A 34 -1.80 -19.31 -3.45
N VAL A 35 -0.80 -19.82 -4.18
CA VAL A 35 -1.00 -20.87 -5.19
C VAL A 35 -1.23 -22.24 -4.55
N GLU A 36 -0.35 -22.64 -3.62
CA GLU A 36 -0.35 -23.99 -3.05
C GLU A 36 -1.39 -24.18 -1.94
N GLU A 37 -1.74 -23.11 -1.21
CA GLU A 37 -2.53 -23.22 0.02
C GLU A 37 -3.83 -22.40 0.02
N ARG A 38 -4.00 -21.46 -0.91
CA ARG A 38 -5.24 -20.65 -1.06
C ARG A 38 -5.91 -20.77 -2.42
N GLY A 39 -5.38 -21.60 -3.32
CA GLY A 39 -6.01 -21.88 -4.61
C GLY A 39 -6.15 -20.65 -5.50
N PHE A 40 -5.13 -19.79 -5.52
CA PHE A 40 -4.95 -18.78 -6.57
C PHE A 40 -4.37 -19.43 -7.81
N SER A 41 -4.81 -18.96 -8.97
CA SER A 41 -4.21 -19.30 -10.26
C SER A 41 -2.81 -18.70 -10.35
N SER A 42 -1.86 -19.43 -10.92
CA SER A 42 -0.50 -18.93 -11.23
C SER A 42 -0.37 -18.42 -12.68
N ASP A 43 -1.48 -18.35 -13.41
CA ASP A 43 -1.59 -17.77 -14.75
C ASP A 43 -1.45 -16.24 -14.70
N GLN A 44 -0.71 -15.65 -15.64
CA GLN A 44 -0.44 -14.20 -15.69
C GLN A 44 -1.71 -13.34 -15.86
N ARG A 45 -2.82 -13.91 -16.31
CA ARG A 45 -4.13 -13.21 -16.34
C ARG A 45 -4.65 -12.93 -14.94
N ASP A 46 -4.34 -13.80 -13.98
CA ASP A 46 -4.84 -13.79 -12.61
C ASP A 46 -3.77 -13.36 -11.58
N MET A 47 -2.49 -13.64 -11.83
CA MET A 47 -1.40 -13.37 -10.90
C MET A 47 -0.24 -12.63 -11.57
N VAL A 48 0.04 -11.42 -11.10
CA VAL A 48 1.16 -10.58 -11.55
C VAL A 48 2.14 -10.40 -10.39
N MET A 49 3.42 -10.53 -10.67
CA MET A 49 4.50 -10.33 -9.70
C MET A 49 5.53 -9.35 -10.25
N LEU A 50 5.86 -8.31 -9.48
CA LEU A 50 6.85 -7.30 -9.83
C LEU A 50 8.03 -7.38 -8.83
N THR A 51 9.24 -7.58 -9.35
CA THR A 51 10.48 -7.61 -8.54
C THR A 51 11.64 -6.99 -9.31
N ASP A 52 12.55 -6.32 -8.62
CA ASP A 52 13.74 -5.70 -9.21
C ASP A 52 14.89 -6.69 -9.49
N GLU A 53 14.56 -7.98 -9.66
CA GLU A 53 15.54 -8.95 -10.16
C GLU A 53 16.11 -8.48 -11.52
N PRO A 54 17.42 -8.60 -11.78
CA PRO A 54 18.04 -8.14 -13.03
C PRO A 54 17.40 -8.71 -14.32
N LYS A 55 16.72 -9.85 -14.24
CA LYS A 55 15.97 -10.46 -15.35
C LYS A 55 14.70 -9.70 -15.75
N HIS A 56 14.22 -8.79 -14.90
CA HIS A 56 13.03 -7.97 -15.13
C HIS A 56 13.36 -6.53 -15.54
N GLU A 57 14.62 -6.11 -15.46
CA GLU A 57 15.04 -4.74 -15.81
C GLU A 57 14.60 -4.37 -17.24
N GLY A 58 14.01 -3.18 -17.40
CA GLY A 58 13.45 -2.71 -18.67
C GLY A 58 12.14 -3.39 -19.11
N THR A 59 11.57 -4.30 -18.31
CA THR A 59 10.27 -4.95 -18.60
C THR A 59 9.13 -4.34 -17.75
N PRO A 60 7.84 -4.60 -18.10
CA PRO A 60 6.69 -4.24 -17.25
C PRO A 60 6.68 -4.90 -15.86
N PHE A 61 7.55 -5.88 -15.60
CA PHE A 61 7.67 -6.57 -14.31
C PHE A 61 8.72 -5.92 -13.37
N TYR A 62 9.46 -4.92 -13.83
CA TYR A 62 10.34 -4.12 -12.97
C TYR A 62 9.49 -3.14 -12.12
N PRO A 63 9.69 -3.01 -10.80
CA PRO A 63 8.81 -2.24 -9.91
C PRO A 63 9.08 -0.72 -9.94
N THR A 64 9.07 -0.11 -11.13
CA THR A 64 9.08 1.35 -11.30
C THR A 64 7.74 1.96 -10.90
N GLY A 65 7.72 3.26 -10.56
CA GLY A 65 6.47 3.95 -10.19
C GLY A 65 5.39 3.81 -11.27
N GLN A 66 5.76 3.94 -12.54
CA GLN A 66 4.86 3.76 -13.68
C GLN A 66 4.31 2.32 -13.80
N ASN A 67 5.15 1.30 -13.57
CA ASN A 67 4.73 -0.09 -13.61
C ASN A 67 3.87 -0.47 -12.40
N LEU A 68 4.17 0.05 -11.21
CA LEU A 68 3.34 -0.13 -10.01
C LEU A 68 1.94 0.48 -10.20
N ILE A 69 1.84 1.73 -10.66
CA ILE A 69 0.57 2.39 -10.99
C ILE A 69 -0.23 1.58 -12.03
N SER A 70 0.45 1.05 -13.04
CA SER A 70 -0.18 0.20 -14.07
C SER A 70 -0.65 -1.15 -13.50
N ALA A 71 0.10 -1.73 -12.57
CA ALA A 71 -0.24 -2.99 -11.91
C ALA A 71 -1.40 -2.82 -10.90
N PHE A 72 -1.49 -1.70 -10.18
CA PHE A 72 -2.64 -1.37 -9.32
C PHE A 72 -3.92 -1.23 -10.16
N LYS A 73 -3.88 -0.44 -11.24
CA LYS A 73 -4.99 -0.33 -12.21
C LYS A 73 -5.35 -1.67 -12.84
N TRP A 74 -4.37 -2.53 -13.13
CA TRP A 74 -4.64 -3.90 -13.56
C TRP A 74 -5.38 -4.69 -12.46
N LEU A 75 -4.91 -4.67 -11.20
CA LEU A 75 -5.43 -5.49 -10.10
C LEU A 75 -6.94 -5.28 -9.89
N VAL A 76 -7.38 -4.03 -9.86
CA VAL A 76 -8.77 -3.66 -9.57
C VAL A 76 -9.67 -3.64 -10.82
N SER A 77 -9.10 -3.79 -12.01
CA SER A 77 -9.89 -3.90 -13.24
C SER A 77 -10.63 -5.25 -13.32
N TYR A 78 -11.90 -5.20 -13.73
CA TYR A 78 -12.75 -6.37 -14.01
C TYR A 78 -12.93 -7.33 -12.81
N ASN A 79 -13.02 -6.82 -11.57
CA ASN A 79 -13.50 -7.60 -10.44
C ASN A 79 -15.04 -7.70 -10.45
N ASN A 80 -15.56 -8.87 -10.07
CA ASN A 80 -16.98 -9.19 -10.02
C ASN A 80 -17.43 -9.41 -8.56
N PRO A 81 -18.73 -9.37 -8.25
CA PRO A 81 -19.24 -9.73 -6.93
C PRO A 81 -18.80 -11.15 -6.51
N GLY A 82 -18.19 -11.25 -5.34
CA GLY A 82 -17.60 -12.47 -4.77
C GLY A 82 -16.15 -12.75 -5.20
N ASP A 83 -15.54 -11.96 -6.09
CA ASP A 83 -14.14 -12.17 -6.48
C ASP A 83 -13.17 -11.90 -5.31
N SER A 84 -12.12 -12.70 -5.27
CA SER A 84 -11.02 -12.67 -4.30
C SER A 84 -9.83 -11.90 -4.88
N VAL A 85 -9.51 -10.75 -4.30
CA VAL A 85 -8.41 -9.88 -4.72
C VAL A 85 -7.33 -9.85 -3.66
N TRP A 86 -6.06 -10.00 -4.06
CA TRP A 86 -4.90 -9.96 -3.19
C TRP A 86 -3.92 -8.89 -3.62
N LEU A 87 -3.39 -8.14 -2.65
CA LEU A 87 -2.24 -7.27 -2.82
C LEU A 87 -1.21 -7.57 -1.75
N SER A 88 0.07 -7.71 -2.11
CA SER A 88 1.15 -7.70 -1.13
C SER A 88 2.35 -6.90 -1.60
N TYR A 89 2.95 -6.14 -0.68
CA TYR A 89 4.13 -5.32 -0.90
C TYR A 89 5.15 -5.59 0.20
N SER A 90 6.40 -5.90 -0.18
CA SER A 90 7.57 -5.86 0.70
C SER A 90 8.63 -4.96 0.08
N GLY A 91 9.19 -4.04 0.87
CA GLY A 91 10.09 -2.99 0.41
C GLY A 91 10.16 -1.82 1.40
N HIS A 92 10.75 -0.70 1.00
CA HIS A 92 10.71 0.53 1.79
C HIS A 92 9.35 1.20 1.76
N GLY A 93 8.85 1.54 2.94
CA GLY A 93 7.79 2.54 3.12
C GLY A 93 8.40 3.78 3.78
N GLY A 94 7.88 4.96 3.46
CA GLY A 94 8.44 6.24 3.88
C GLY A 94 7.35 7.22 4.27
N GLN A 95 7.76 8.48 4.43
CA GLN A 95 6.86 9.61 4.68
C GLN A 95 7.34 10.80 3.86
N VAL A 96 6.41 11.50 3.21
CA VAL A 96 6.65 12.80 2.55
C VAL A 96 5.90 13.89 3.30
N ALA A 97 6.44 15.12 3.25
CA ALA A 97 5.77 16.28 3.84
C ALA A 97 4.38 16.44 3.21
N ASP A 98 3.39 16.74 4.03
CA ASP A 98 2.03 16.99 3.55
C ASP A 98 1.89 18.44 3.07
N GLU A 99 2.10 18.65 1.77
CA GLU A 99 2.06 19.97 1.12
C GLU A 99 0.69 20.67 1.23
N TYR A 100 -0.38 19.92 1.54
CA TYR A 100 -1.73 20.46 1.70
C TYR A 100 -2.07 20.82 3.16
N GLY A 101 -1.25 20.41 4.14
CA GLY A 101 -1.45 20.70 5.56
C GLY A 101 -2.74 20.12 6.15
N ASP A 102 -3.19 18.99 5.62
CA ASP A 102 -4.44 18.31 5.96
C ASP A 102 -4.26 17.15 6.96
N ARG A 103 -3.04 16.64 7.12
CA ARG A 103 -2.68 15.63 8.12
C ARG A 103 -2.41 16.26 9.49
N GLU A 104 -2.99 15.71 10.57
CA GLU A 104 -2.61 16.09 11.95
C GLU A 104 -1.13 15.80 12.27
N SER A 105 -0.47 14.92 11.51
CA SER A 105 0.97 14.63 11.56
C SER A 105 1.84 15.60 10.75
N GLY A 106 1.29 16.27 9.73
CA GLY A 106 2.06 16.99 8.70
C GLY A 106 2.79 16.11 7.68
N PHE A 107 2.50 14.80 7.62
CA PHE A 107 3.14 13.85 6.70
C PHE A 107 2.17 12.82 6.11
N ASN A 108 2.35 12.48 4.84
CA ASN A 108 1.67 11.36 4.18
C ASN A 108 2.58 10.12 4.18
N ASP A 109 2.07 8.97 4.65
CA ASP A 109 2.74 7.66 4.52
C ASP A 109 2.88 7.28 3.03
N THR A 110 3.95 6.58 2.66
CA THR A 110 4.27 6.21 1.26
C THR A 110 4.79 4.78 1.10
N ILE A 111 4.77 4.28 -0.14
CA ILE A 111 5.67 3.20 -0.58
C ILE A 111 6.71 3.73 -1.57
N CYS A 112 7.90 3.15 -1.56
CA CYS A 112 8.96 3.48 -2.51
C CYS A 112 8.92 2.53 -3.73
N PRO A 113 8.82 3.05 -4.97
CA PRO A 113 9.22 2.33 -6.17
C PRO A 113 10.73 2.14 -6.26
N VAL A 114 11.24 1.27 -7.14
CA VAL A 114 12.70 1.09 -7.33
C VAL A 114 13.40 2.35 -7.87
N ASP A 115 12.65 3.25 -8.52
CA ASP A 115 13.12 4.50 -9.11
C ASP A 115 12.74 5.76 -8.31
N PHE A 116 12.42 5.61 -7.02
CA PHE A 116 11.89 6.68 -6.17
C PHE A 116 12.79 7.92 -6.05
N GLU A 117 14.13 7.74 -6.09
CA GLU A 117 15.11 8.84 -6.08
C GLU A 117 14.93 9.83 -7.25
N ARG A 118 14.32 9.38 -8.36
CA ARG A 118 14.17 10.14 -9.61
C ARG A 118 12.72 10.49 -9.91
N ASN A 119 11.80 9.58 -9.58
CA ASN A 119 10.39 9.65 -9.96
C ASN A 119 9.43 9.79 -8.76
N GLY A 120 9.94 9.91 -7.54
CA GLY A 120 9.16 10.11 -6.32
C GLY A 120 8.63 8.82 -5.68
N GLN A 121 8.07 8.98 -4.47
CA GLN A 121 7.39 7.92 -3.72
C GLN A 121 5.89 7.94 -4.06
N ILE A 122 5.18 6.82 -3.87
CA ILE A 122 3.73 6.76 -4.08
C ILE A 122 3.04 6.95 -2.73
N THR A 123 2.24 8.02 -2.59
CA THR A 123 1.52 8.31 -1.34
C THR A 123 0.39 7.32 -1.07
N SER A 124 0.07 7.17 0.19
CA SER A 124 -1.16 6.55 0.71
C SER A 124 -2.42 7.03 -0.02
N SER A 125 -2.59 8.35 -0.19
CA SER A 125 -3.66 8.95 -0.99
C SER A 125 -3.70 8.43 -2.44
N THR A 126 -2.54 8.35 -3.08
CA THR A 126 -2.41 7.84 -4.45
C THR A 126 -2.76 6.36 -4.51
N LEU A 127 -2.34 5.56 -3.52
CA LEU A 127 -2.70 4.15 -3.40
C LEU A 127 -4.20 3.96 -3.19
N HIS A 128 -4.83 4.75 -2.32
CA HIS A 128 -6.28 4.68 -2.09
C HIS A 128 -7.06 4.97 -3.38
N GLN A 129 -6.74 6.06 -4.07
CA GLN A 129 -7.37 6.46 -5.33
C GLN A 129 -7.16 5.45 -6.48
N LEU A 130 -6.02 4.75 -6.51
CA LEU A 130 -5.70 3.76 -7.53
C LEU A 130 -6.25 2.36 -7.24
N ILE A 131 -6.57 2.06 -5.98
CA ILE A 131 -6.89 0.70 -5.52
C ILE A 131 -8.29 0.65 -4.89
N ILE A 132 -8.54 1.41 -3.82
CA ILE A 132 -9.77 1.29 -3.01
C ILE A 132 -10.98 1.88 -3.73
N SER A 133 -10.93 3.16 -4.12
CA SER A 133 -12.04 3.84 -4.80
C SER A 133 -12.55 3.14 -6.08
N PRO A 134 -11.69 2.69 -7.02
CA PRO A 134 -12.14 1.97 -8.23
C PRO A 134 -12.55 0.50 -7.99
N MET A 135 -12.32 -0.07 -6.81
CA MET A 135 -12.63 -1.47 -6.53
C MET A 135 -14.14 -1.75 -6.58
N ASN A 136 -14.53 -2.91 -7.10
CA ASN A 136 -15.90 -3.42 -6.96
C ASN A 136 -16.21 -3.64 -5.46
N PRO A 137 -17.20 -2.97 -4.85
CA PRO A 137 -17.46 -3.08 -3.41
C PRO A 137 -17.91 -4.47 -2.96
N TYR A 138 -18.32 -5.34 -3.90
CA TYR A 138 -18.71 -6.72 -3.63
C TYR A 138 -17.59 -7.75 -3.89
N ALA A 139 -16.38 -7.30 -4.25
CA ALA A 139 -15.18 -8.15 -4.29
C ALA A 139 -14.37 -7.92 -3.00
N ARG A 140 -13.76 -8.97 -2.45
CA ARG A 140 -12.95 -8.88 -1.23
C ARG A 140 -11.50 -8.60 -1.59
N LEU A 141 -10.92 -7.53 -1.05
CA LEU A 141 -9.50 -7.21 -1.19
C LEU A 141 -8.76 -7.47 0.12
N THR A 142 -7.82 -8.41 0.11
CA THR A 142 -6.89 -8.63 1.22
C THR A 142 -5.52 -8.07 0.86
N ILE A 143 -5.00 -7.19 1.70
CA ILE A 143 -3.72 -6.48 1.55
C ILE A 143 -2.75 -6.98 2.64
N LEU A 144 -1.50 -7.27 2.28
CA LEU A 144 -0.42 -7.62 3.20
C LEU A 144 0.82 -6.76 2.93
N PHE A 145 1.06 -5.75 3.77
CA PHE A 145 2.19 -4.82 3.64
C PHE A 145 3.27 -5.10 4.69
N ASP A 146 4.49 -5.35 4.22
CA ASP A 146 5.68 -5.60 5.03
C ASP A 146 6.71 -4.49 4.79
N CYS A 147 6.37 -3.29 5.27
CA CYS A 147 7.18 -2.08 5.17
C CYS A 147 6.93 -1.16 6.38
N CYS A 148 7.89 -0.32 6.75
CA CYS A 148 7.67 0.73 7.76
C CYS A 148 6.66 1.77 7.26
N HIS A 149 6.06 2.55 8.19
CA HIS A 149 5.05 3.57 7.88
C HIS A 149 3.86 3.01 7.05
N SER A 150 3.45 1.77 7.35
CA SER A 150 2.38 1.05 6.64
C SER A 150 1.05 1.04 7.39
N GLY A 151 0.93 1.77 8.50
CA GLY A 151 -0.30 1.83 9.30
C GLY A 151 -1.46 2.48 8.55
N SER A 152 -1.18 3.51 7.75
CA SER A 152 -2.18 4.24 6.95
C SER A 152 -2.04 4.03 5.44
N ALA A 153 -1.22 3.11 4.93
CA ALA A 153 -0.81 3.14 3.51
C ALA A 153 -1.91 2.92 2.43
N VAL A 154 -3.15 2.61 2.81
CA VAL A 154 -4.36 2.74 1.95
C VAL A 154 -5.57 3.37 2.68
N GLU A 155 -5.31 4.07 3.79
CA GLU A 155 -6.24 4.96 4.51
C GLU A 155 -7.56 4.34 5.00
N LEU A 156 -7.58 3.02 5.21
CA LEU A 156 -8.81 2.34 5.62
C LEU A 156 -9.33 2.87 6.99
N PRO A 157 -10.64 3.16 7.11
CA PRO A 157 -11.22 4.00 8.16
C PRO A 157 -11.12 3.46 9.60
N TYR A 158 -11.01 2.14 9.78
CA TYR A 158 -10.95 1.51 11.10
C TYR A 158 -9.67 0.68 11.21
N THR A 159 -8.81 0.95 12.18
CA THR A 159 -7.59 0.18 12.45
C THR A 159 -7.64 -0.49 13.81
N TYR A 160 -7.26 -1.76 13.86
CA TYR A 160 -7.21 -2.58 15.06
C TYR A 160 -5.76 -2.96 15.35
N ARG A 161 -5.33 -2.77 16.61
CA ARG A 161 -3.95 -2.97 17.07
C ARG A 161 -3.95 -3.76 18.39
N PRO A 162 -3.16 -4.84 18.53
CA PRO A 162 -2.98 -5.49 19.82
C PRO A 162 -2.03 -4.66 20.70
N ASP A 163 -2.35 -4.55 21.98
CA ASP A 163 -1.43 -3.99 22.99
C ASP A 163 -0.36 -5.00 23.44
N ALA A 164 0.42 -4.65 24.47
CA ALA A 164 1.48 -5.49 25.00
C ALA A 164 0.98 -6.75 25.73
N ASP A 165 -0.25 -6.73 26.23
CA ASP A 165 -0.91 -7.87 26.89
C ASP A 165 -1.74 -8.72 25.90
N GLY A 166 -1.88 -8.23 24.65
CA GLY A 166 -2.56 -8.90 23.55
C GLY A 166 -4.02 -8.48 23.34
N ASN A 167 -4.54 -7.49 24.08
CA ASN A 167 -5.91 -7.01 23.88
C ASN A 167 -5.97 -6.15 22.62
N ILE A 168 -7.00 -6.35 21.80
CA ILE A 168 -7.16 -5.66 20.51
C ILE A 168 -7.94 -4.37 20.72
N ASN A 169 -7.26 -3.24 20.48
CA ASN A 169 -7.78 -1.89 20.63
C ASN A 169 -8.10 -1.31 19.23
N MET A 170 -9.19 -0.55 19.13
CA MET A 170 -9.63 0.09 17.87
C MET A 170 -9.25 1.57 17.85
N VAL A 171 -8.65 1.99 16.73
CA VAL A 171 -8.31 3.36 16.37
C VAL A 171 -9.16 3.74 15.16
N ASN A 172 -9.83 4.90 15.23
CA ASN A 172 -10.74 5.36 14.19
C ASN A 172 -10.07 6.48 13.38
N ASN A 173 -9.79 6.21 12.10
CA ASN A 173 -8.99 7.06 11.23
C ASN A 173 -9.83 8.07 10.42
N LEU A 174 -11.16 8.17 10.66
CA LEU A 174 -12.08 8.95 9.81
C LEU A 174 -11.68 10.42 9.60
N LYS A 175 -10.92 11.02 10.53
CA LYS A 175 -10.39 12.38 10.39
C LYS A 175 -9.44 12.54 9.20
N GLU A 176 -8.57 11.55 8.99
CA GLU A 176 -7.57 11.59 7.92
C GLU A 176 -8.24 11.28 6.57
N GLY A 177 -9.13 10.29 6.54
CA GLY A 177 -9.95 9.91 5.37
C GLY A 177 -10.55 11.10 4.61
N VAL A 178 -11.23 11.99 5.34
CA VAL A 178 -12.01 13.11 4.76
C VAL A 178 -11.18 14.06 3.88
N ASN A 179 -9.88 14.22 4.15
CA ASN A 179 -9.07 15.25 3.51
C ASN A 179 -8.49 14.82 2.15
N LEU A 180 -8.18 13.53 2.04
CA LEU A 180 -7.59 12.87 0.89
C LEU A 180 -8.46 12.95 -0.38
N ALA A 181 -9.76 13.19 -0.16
CA ALA A 181 -10.72 13.64 -1.16
C ALA A 181 -10.21 14.80 -2.02
N MET A 182 -9.59 15.81 -1.41
CA MET A 182 -9.11 17.03 -2.07
C MET A 182 -7.85 16.78 -2.90
N GLN A 183 -7.08 15.74 -2.57
CA GLN A 183 -5.87 15.36 -3.28
C GLN A 183 -6.21 14.64 -4.61
N ALA A 184 -7.33 13.91 -4.66
CA ALA A 184 -7.79 13.17 -5.84
C ALA A 184 -8.21 14.09 -7.00
N SER A 185 -8.92 15.17 -6.70
CA SER A 185 -9.34 16.18 -7.69
C SER A 185 -8.14 16.85 -8.39
N ASN A 186 -7.06 17.09 -7.65
CA ASN A 186 -5.84 17.70 -8.21
C ASN A 186 -5.11 16.71 -9.14
N LEU A 187 -5.03 15.44 -8.75
CA LEU A 187 -4.39 14.37 -9.52
C LEU A 187 -5.13 14.06 -10.85
N LEU A 188 -6.45 14.30 -10.89
CA LEU A 188 -7.26 14.15 -12.11
C LEU A 188 -7.14 15.33 -13.10
N GLN A 189 -6.71 16.51 -12.65
CA GLN A 189 -6.41 17.64 -13.54
C GLN A 189 -4.95 17.65 -14.03
N GLY A 190 -4.04 16.98 -13.32
CA GLY A 190 -2.62 16.84 -13.67
C GLY A 190 -2.34 15.83 -14.79
N GLY A 191 -2.61 16.20 -16.05
CA GLY A 191 -2.34 15.35 -17.21
C GLY A 191 -0.86 14.97 -17.38
N PHE A 192 -0.56 13.68 -17.55
CA PHE A 192 0.79 13.16 -17.80
C PHE A 192 1.36 13.61 -19.16
N SER A 193 1.96 14.80 -19.20
CA SER A 193 2.63 15.35 -20.38
C SER A 193 4.05 14.77 -20.55
N MET A 194 4.15 13.58 -21.15
CA MET A 194 5.43 13.08 -21.66
C MET A 194 5.85 13.81 -22.95
N ASP A 195 6.79 14.74 -22.82
CA ASP A 195 7.79 15.04 -23.86
C ASP A 195 9.09 15.50 -23.17
N ARG A 196 10.24 15.34 -23.83
CA ARG A 196 11.58 15.42 -23.19
C ARG A 196 12.53 16.41 -23.90
N LEU A 197 13.52 16.85 -23.11
CA LEU A 197 14.79 17.52 -23.48
C LEU A 197 14.61 19.00 -23.91
N ASP A 198 15.51 19.92 -23.59
CA ASP A 198 16.91 19.81 -23.11
C ASP A 198 17.21 20.63 -21.80
N ASP A 199 18.49 20.90 -21.51
CA ASP A 199 19.02 21.86 -20.52
C ASP A 199 19.03 21.54 -19.01
N ALA A 200 19.48 20.34 -18.66
CA ALA A 200 19.99 20.01 -17.32
C ALA A 200 21.34 20.70 -16.98
N ARG A 201 21.39 22.05 -16.85
CA ARG A 201 22.67 22.80 -16.69
C ARG A 201 22.76 23.95 -15.67
N SER A 202 21.70 24.34 -14.96
CA SER A 202 21.71 25.47 -13.99
C SER A 202 21.42 25.10 -12.53
N PHE A 203 21.40 23.80 -12.21
CA PHE A 203 20.70 23.15 -11.10
C PHE A 203 21.14 23.44 -9.64
N VAL A 204 21.94 24.48 -9.35
CA VAL A 204 22.62 24.64 -8.03
C VAL A 204 22.61 26.06 -7.44
N ALA A 205 22.43 27.12 -8.24
CA ALA A 205 22.88 28.46 -7.81
C ALA A 205 22.02 29.18 -6.73
N GLU A 206 20.70 29.30 -6.93
CA GLU A 206 19.85 30.18 -6.09
C GLU A 206 18.46 29.57 -5.79
N ALA A 207 18.44 28.38 -5.18
CA ALA A 207 17.21 27.74 -4.69
C ALA A 207 16.50 28.49 -3.55
N SER A 208 17.06 29.62 -3.07
CA SER A 208 16.52 30.44 -1.99
C SER A 208 15.78 31.71 -2.43
N THR A 209 16.01 32.20 -3.66
CA THR A 209 15.69 33.60 -4.02
C THR A 209 14.33 33.76 -4.73
N PHE A 210 13.74 32.66 -5.25
CA PHE A 210 12.51 32.72 -6.06
C PHE A 210 11.19 32.74 -5.24
N PHE A 211 11.22 32.32 -3.97
CA PHE A 211 10.02 32.06 -3.16
C PHE A 211 9.13 33.28 -2.82
N HIS A 212 9.48 34.50 -3.23
CA HIS A 212 8.91 35.71 -2.64
C HIS A 212 8.05 36.61 -3.55
N SER A 213 7.77 36.24 -4.81
CA SER A 213 6.86 37.02 -5.66
C SER A 213 6.05 36.18 -6.65
N LEU A 214 4.74 36.04 -6.39
CA LEU A 214 3.70 36.79 -7.11
C LEU A 214 2.28 36.43 -6.58
N HIS A 215 1.57 37.41 -6.03
CA HIS A 215 0.11 37.38 -5.97
C HIS A 215 -0.45 37.89 -7.31
N HIS A 216 -1.49 37.27 -7.85
CA HIS A 216 -2.80 37.90 -8.13
C HIS A 216 -3.77 36.96 -8.90
N GLN A 217 -5.05 36.98 -8.52
CA GLN A 217 -6.22 36.45 -9.26
C GLN A 217 -6.66 37.43 -10.40
N PRO A 218 -7.67 37.17 -11.27
CA PRO A 218 -8.59 36.02 -11.43
C PRO A 218 -8.51 35.43 -12.90
N GLN A 219 -9.46 34.76 -13.57
CA GLN A 219 -10.89 34.42 -13.35
C GLN A 219 -11.33 33.18 -14.20
N ALA A 220 -12.57 32.70 -14.01
CA ALA A 220 -13.34 31.80 -14.89
C ALA A 220 -13.83 32.53 -16.18
N ASP A 221 -14.45 31.93 -17.21
CA ASP A 221 -15.20 30.65 -17.38
C ASP A 221 -14.77 29.96 -18.72
N GLU A 222 -15.28 28.81 -19.21
CA GLU A 222 -16.62 28.20 -19.14
C GLU A 222 -16.58 26.68 -19.51
N GLN A 223 -17.67 25.95 -19.21
CA GLN A 223 -18.00 24.60 -19.74
C GLN A 223 -17.22 23.37 -19.25
N GLY A 224 -17.32 23.09 -17.93
CA GLY A 224 -17.97 21.85 -17.49
C GLY A 224 -17.13 20.59 -17.21
N LEU A 225 -17.28 20.09 -15.99
CA LEU A 225 -17.71 18.71 -15.69
C LEU A 225 -18.43 18.72 -14.32
N VAL A 226 -19.10 17.62 -13.96
CA VAL A 226 -19.98 17.60 -12.77
C VAL A 226 -19.17 17.54 -11.48
N ASP A 227 -19.33 18.54 -10.62
CA ASP A 227 -18.87 18.53 -9.22
C ASP A 227 -20.09 18.69 -8.29
N GLU A 228 -20.31 17.68 -7.46
CA GLU A 228 -21.07 17.72 -6.19
C GLU A 228 -20.96 16.31 -5.55
N GLY A 229 -20.23 16.16 -4.43
CA GLY A 229 -20.41 15.01 -3.53
C GLY A 229 -19.17 14.27 -2.96
N PHE A 230 -17.93 14.61 -3.30
CA PHE A 230 -16.77 13.76 -2.91
C PHE A 230 -16.60 13.58 -1.38
N HIS A 231 -16.96 14.59 -0.57
CA HIS A 231 -16.73 14.55 0.88
C HIS A 231 -17.60 13.56 1.68
N GLU A 232 -18.66 12.96 1.10
CA GLU A 232 -19.43 11.87 1.74
C GLU A 232 -18.97 10.47 1.30
N GLY A 233 -18.05 10.36 0.32
CA GLY A 233 -17.60 9.09 -0.26
C GLY A 233 -17.04 8.09 0.74
N TRP A 234 -16.16 8.52 1.63
CA TRP A 234 -15.43 7.65 2.58
C TRP A 234 -16.32 6.82 3.52
N ARG A 235 -17.53 7.28 3.84
CA ARG A 235 -18.52 6.52 4.64
C ARG A 235 -19.48 5.69 3.79
N THR A 236 -19.57 5.97 2.49
CA THR A 236 -20.59 5.40 1.59
C THR A 236 -20.01 4.39 0.58
N GLU A 237 -18.70 4.43 0.35
CA GLU A 237 -17.99 3.49 -0.53
C GLU A 237 -18.01 2.03 -0.01
N ALA A 238 -18.01 1.84 1.31
CA ALA A 238 -18.23 0.56 2.01
C ALA A 238 -17.49 -0.67 1.40
N LYS A 239 -16.22 -0.48 1.03
CA LYS A 239 -15.40 -1.49 0.35
C LYS A 239 -15.05 -2.65 1.27
N ASP A 240 -15.19 -3.88 0.78
CA ASP A 240 -14.76 -5.11 1.46
C ASP A 240 -13.23 -5.30 1.41
N ALA A 241 -12.50 -4.30 1.92
CA ALA A 241 -11.04 -4.20 1.93
C ALA A 241 -10.48 -4.43 3.35
N TRP A 242 -9.45 -5.26 3.45
CA TRP A 242 -8.84 -5.74 4.69
C TRP A 242 -7.32 -5.68 4.55
N MET A 243 -6.62 -4.97 5.42
CA MET A 243 -5.19 -4.73 5.34
C MET A 243 -4.49 -5.21 6.60
N PHE A 244 -3.60 -6.18 6.45
CA PHE A 244 -2.63 -6.57 7.46
C PHE A 244 -1.31 -5.85 7.21
N SER A 245 -0.79 -5.13 8.20
CA SER A 245 0.49 -4.41 8.09
C SER A 245 1.32 -4.43 9.37
N GLY A 246 2.62 -4.15 9.26
CA GLY A 246 3.57 -4.14 10.38
C GLY A 246 4.12 -2.75 10.66
N CYS A 247 3.58 -2.06 11.68
CA CYS A 247 4.10 -0.77 12.09
C CYS A 247 5.24 -0.96 13.10
N ALA A 248 6.38 -0.31 12.88
CA ALA A 248 7.41 -0.16 13.89
C ALA A 248 7.19 1.15 14.64
N ASP A 249 7.25 1.13 15.97
CA ASP A 249 7.41 2.35 16.76
C ASP A 249 8.86 2.83 16.56
N ASP A 250 9.01 3.91 15.78
CA ASP A 250 10.19 4.73 15.56
C ASP A 250 11.54 4.06 15.17
N GLN A 251 11.94 4.31 13.91
CA GLN A 251 13.33 4.35 13.42
C GLN A 251 14.13 3.05 13.16
N THR A 252 13.55 1.83 13.06
CA THR A 252 14.30 0.70 12.46
C THR A 252 13.46 -0.29 11.65
N SER A 253 13.59 -0.26 10.32
CA SER A 253 13.31 -1.41 9.44
C SER A 253 14.46 -2.41 9.56
N ALA A 254 14.46 -3.23 10.62
CA ALA A 254 15.52 -4.22 10.82
C ALA A 254 15.49 -5.26 9.68
N ASP A 255 16.59 -5.36 8.92
CA ASP A 255 16.78 -6.27 7.78
C ASP A 255 16.69 -7.74 8.27
N THR A 256 15.45 -8.23 8.32
CA THR A 256 15.05 -9.32 9.21
C THR A 256 15.51 -10.67 8.68
N SER A 257 16.23 -11.44 9.50
CA SER A 257 16.73 -12.76 9.11
C SER A 257 16.09 -13.87 9.94
N ILE A 258 15.22 -14.66 9.32
CA ILE A 258 14.53 -15.79 9.95
C ILE A 258 15.15 -17.08 9.43
N ARG A 259 15.65 -17.92 10.36
CA ARG A 259 16.39 -19.17 10.07
C ARG A 259 17.55 -18.97 9.07
N GLY A 260 18.18 -17.79 9.09
CA GLY A 260 19.32 -17.46 8.22
C GLY A 260 18.95 -16.97 6.82
N ARG A 261 17.67 -16.68 6.53
CA ARG A 261 17.23 -16.03 5.29
C ARG A 261 16.63 -14.67 5.61
N ALA A 262 17.00 -13.66 4.83
CA ALA A 262 16.31 -12.37 4.87
C ALA A 262 14.85 -12.55 4.41
N THR A 263 13.90 -12.03 5.19
CA THR A 263 12.45 -12.10 4.97
C THR A 263 11.77 -11.07 5.88
N GLY A 264 10.67 -10.44 5.46
CA GLY A 264 9.89 -9.52 6.28
C GLY A 264 9.14 -10.25 7.40
N ALA A 265 9.10 -9.64 8.60
CA ALA A 265 8.56 -10.29 9.79
C ALA A 265 7.03 -10.39 9.75
N MET A 266 6.33 -9.39 9.21
CA MET A 266 4.87 -9.34 9.20
C MET A 266 4.29 -10.41 8.27
N SER A 267 4.79 -10.47 7.03
CA SER A 267 4.36 -11.42 6.01
C SER A 267 4.73 -12.86 6.40
N TRP A 268 5.93 -13.07 6.96
CA TRP A 268 6.31 -14.37 7.52
C TRP A 268 5.34 -14.80 8.63
N ALA A 269 5.11 -13.96 9.64
CA ALA A 269 4.27 -14.34 10.79
C ALA A 269 2.82 -14.60 10.37
N PHE A 270 2.22 -13.71 9.58
CA PHE A 270 0.89 -13.90 9.00
C PHE A 270 0.77 -15.26 8.28
N MET A 271 1.71 -15.59 7.39
CA MET A 271 1.69 -16.86 6.67
C MET A 271 1.88 -18.09 7.58
N ASN A 272 2.60 -18.00 8.70
CA ASN A 272 2.75 -19.13 9.64
C ASN A 272 1.49 -19.31 10.49
N VAL A 273 0.90 -18.23 11.02
CA VAL A 273 -0.37 -18.27 11.75
C VAL A 273 -1.48 -18.86 10.87
N MET A 274 -1.59 -18.38 9.63
CA MET A 274 -2.55 -18.89 8.64
C MET A 274 -2.28 -20.33 8.16
N ARG A 275 -1.09 -20.89 8.44
CA ARG A 275 -0.76 -22.31 8.20
C ARG A 275 -1.12 -23.20 9.39
N GLU A 276 -0.84 -22.73 10.60
CA GLU A 276 -1.09 -23.46 11.85
C GLU A 276 -2.59 -23.69 12.08
N ASN A 277 -3.43 -22.69 11.79
CA ASN A 277 -4.87 -22.88 11.67
C ASN A 277 -5.45 -22.00 10.53
N PRO A 278 -5.79 -22.59 9.37
CA PRO A 278 -6.40 -21.87 8.25
C PRO A 278 -7.84 -21.35 8.47
N GLN A 279 -8.45 -21.61 9.63
CA GLN A 279 -9.82 -21.21 9.99
C GLN A 279 -9.84 -20.42 11.31
N GLN A 280 -8.94 -19.45 11.43
CA GLN A 280 -8.91 -18.45 12.49
C GLN A 280 -9.73 -17.20 12.14
N SER A 281 -10.21 -16.49 13.16
CA SER A 281 -10.84 -15.18 12.99
C SER A 281 -9.83 -14.08 12.67
N TYR A 282 -10.28 -12.92 12.18
CA TYR A 282 -9.41 -11.76 11.97
C TYR A 282 -8.76 -11.28 13.29
N LEU A 283 -9.44 -11.41 14.43
CA LEU A 283 -8.89 -11.12 15.75
C LEU A 283 -7.79 -12.12 16.14
N ASP A 284 -8.06 -13.43 16.00
CA ASP A 284 -7.07 -14.47 16.29
C ASP A 284 -5.81 -14.30 15.45
N VAL A 285 -5.96 -14.02 14.15
CA VAL A 285 -4.82 -13.84 13.25
C VAL A 285 -3.97 -12.63 13.66
N LEU A 286 -4.59 -11.52 14.06
CA LEU A 286 -3.88 -10.34 14.56
C LEU A 286 -3.12 -10.63 15.86
N ALA A 287 -3.77 -11.28 16.84
CA ALA A 287 -3.19 -11.62 18.13
C ALA A 287 -2.05 -12.66 18.01
N ASN A 288 -2.26 -13.72 17.25
CA ASN A 288 -1.25 -14.76 17.02
C ASN A 288 -0.06 -14.22 16.20
N THR A 289 -0.30 -13.30 15.26
CA THR A 289 0.79 -12.61 14.54
C THR A 289 1.63 -11.79 15.51
N ARG A 290 1.01 -11.05 16.45
CA ARG A 290 1.74 -10.32 17.50
C ARG A 290 2.54 -11.27 18.38
N TYR A 291 1.95 -12.39 18.81
CA TYR A 291 2.62 -13.39 19.64
C TYR A 291 3.89 -13.97 18.99
N LEU A 292 3.88 -14.19 17.67
CA LEU A 292 5.07 -14.63 16.94
C LEU A 292 6.13 -13.52 16.82
N ILE A 293 5.75 -12.30 16.42
CA ILE A 293 6.76 -11.26 16.11
C ILE A 293 7.36 -10.60 17.35
N GLN A 294 6.59 -10.43 18.44
CA GLN A 294 7.05 -9.69 19.64
C GLN A 294 8.26 -10.32 20.36
N GLN A 295 8.59 -11.58 20.07
CA GLN A 295 9.75 -12.26 20.65
C GLN A 295 11.07 -11.82 19.99
N HIS A 296 11.00 -11.22 18.79
CA HIS A 296 12.15 -11.00 17.91
C HIS A 296 12.15 -9.62 17.22
N TYR A 297 11.00 -8.93 17.14
CA TYR A 297 10.80 -7.69 16.40
C TYR A 297 9.99 -6.68 17.22
N SER A 298 10.31 -5.39 17.08
CA SER A 298 9.53 -4.29 17.67
C SER A 298 8.15 -4.11 17.02
N GLN A 299 8.00 -4.52 15.76
CA GLN A 299 6.78 -4.34 14.98
C GLN A 299 5.50 -4.78 15.73
N ILE A 300 4.50 -3.90 15.71
CA ILE A 300 3.14 -4.17 16.14
C ILE A 300 2.32 -4.44 14.86
N PRO A 301 1.68 -5.62 14.75
CA PRO A 301 0.85 -5.91 13.58
C PRO A 301 -0.45 -5.12 13.70
N GLN A 302 -1.00 -4.72 12.57
CA GLN A 302 -2.23 -3.94 12.49
C GLN A 302 -3.19 -4.59 11.50
N LEU A 303 -4.48 -4.45 11.76
CA LEU A 303 -5.54 -4.79 10.84
C LEU A 303 -6.37 -3.53 10.55
N SER A 304 -6.28 -2.99 9.34
CA SER A 304 -7.09 -1.85 8.90
C SER A 304 -8.20 -2.32 7.94
N VAL A 305 -9.43 -1.83 8.06
CA VAL A 305 -10.60 -2.34 7.31
C VAL A 305 -11.50 -1.25 6.74
N GLY A 306 -12.09 -1.52 5.58
CA GLY A 306 -12.93 -0.60 4.79
C GLY A 306 -14.33 -0.30 5.33
N GLY A 307 -14.73 -0.90 6.46
CA GLY A 307 -16.07 -0.78 7.03
C GLY A 307 -16.22 -1.50 8.37
N GLU A 308 -17.40 -1.43 8.96
CA GLU A 308 -17.71 -2.09 10.24
C GLU A 308 -18.11 -3.56 9.98
N TYR A 309 -17.21 -4.48 10.34
CA TYR A 309 -17.36 -5.92 10.12
C TYR A 309 -17.22 -6.71 11.42
N ASP A 310 -17.86 -7.89 11.50
CA ASP A 310 -17.58 -8.84 12.58
C ASP A 310 -16.19 -9.47 12.40
N LEU A 311 -15.24 -9.05 13.24
CA LEU A 311 -13.87 -9.54 13.21
C LEU A 311 -13.71 -10.98 13.75
N ASN A 312 -14.77 -11.56 14.33
CA ASN A 312 -14.82 -12.98 14.71
C ASN A 312 -15.06 -13.90 13.50
N GLN A 313 -15.42 -13.36 12.32
CA GLN A 313 -15.56 -14.15 11.10
C GLN A 313 -14.20 -14.76 10.69
N PRO A 314 -14.15 -15.99 10.12
CA PRO A 314 -12.91 -16.56 9.62
C PRO A 314 -12.28 -15.73 8.50
N VAL A 315 -10.94 -15.66 8.46
CA VAL A 315 -10.23 -14.99 7.35
C VAL A 315 -10.45 -15.72 6.04
N SER A 316 -11.07 -15.04 5.08
CA SER A 316 -11.38 -15.57 3.75
C SER A 316 -10.41 -15.04 2.69
N PHE A 317 -10.03 -15.93 1.76
CA PHE A 317 -9.22 -15.62 0.59
C PHE A 317 -10.04 -15.95 -0.65
#